data_AF-A0A4D7DEY7-F1
#
_entry.id   AF-A0A4D7DEY7-F1
#
_cell.length_a   1.000
_cell.length_b   1.000
_cell.length_c   1.000
_cell.angle_alpha   90.00
_cell.angle_beta   90.00
_cell.angle_gamma   90.00
#
_symmetry.space_group_name_H-M   'P 1'
#
loop_
_entity.id
_entity.type
_entity.pdbx_description
1 polymer ?
#
loop_
_entity_poly.entity_id
_entity_poly.type
_entity_poly.pdbx_seq_one_letter_code
_entity_poly.pdbx_strand_id
1 'polypeptide(L)'
;MIYRWKEGARISVDPQAAGDELERIRVRHNGRLEPEWVVHTAKAAKNPLHDLFEWDDNVAAQNYRVDQARGIIRSIEVVVEAAEERKPMRAFVSVVQERDRSYTSVVHAMSDPDLRKQVLRAALTELEAWRKRYAELVELAQVFAAIDEARGAE
;
A
#
# COMPACT_ATOMS: atom_id res chain seq x y z
N MET A 1 -2.23 28.61 -0.08
CA MET A 1 -2.74 27.62 -1.06
C MET A 1 -3.88 26.86 -0.39
N ILE A 2 -4.82 26.27 -1.14
CA ILE A 2 -5.85 25.40 -0.54
C ILE A 2 -5.34 23.97 -0.56
N TYR A 3 -5.21 23.33 0.60
CA TYR A 3 -4.76 21.94 0.70
C TYR A 3 -5.95 21.00 0.90
N ARG A 4 -5.87 19.82 0.29
CA ARG A 4 -6.85 18.74 0.44
C ARG A 4 -6.12 17.42 0.47
N TRP A 5 -6.61 16.48 1.27
CA TRP A 5 -6.16 15.10 1.18
C TRP A 5 -6.57 14.49 -0.16
N LYS A 6 -5.75 13.58 -0.66
CA LYS A 6 -6.10 12.76 -1.81
C LYS A 6 -7.32 11.89 -1.47
N GLU A 7 -8.17 11.63 -2.46
CA GLU A 7 -9.28 10.70 -2.31
C GLU A 7 -8.81 9.34 -1.73
N GLY A 8 -9.50 8.88 -0.69
CA GLY A 8 -9.19 7.63 0.02
C GLY A 8 -8.08 7.73 1.08
N ALA A 9 -7.43 8.88 1.26
CA ALA A 9 -6.50 9.09 2.37
C ALA A 9 -7.22 9.02 3.72
N ARG A 10 -6.64 8.30 4.67
CA ARG A 10 -7.17 8.12 6.03
C ARG A 10 -6.28 8.85 7.04
N ILE A 11 -6.28 10.17 6.96
CA ILE A 11 -5.51 11.06 7.84
C ILE A 11 -6.52 11.96 8.56
N SER A 12 -6.48 11.97 9.89
CA SER A 12 -7.49 12.62 10.75
C SER A 12 -7.29 14.13 10.95
N VAL A 13 -6.12 14.65 10.58
CA VAL A 13 -5.79 16.07 10.72
C VAL A 13 -6.39 16.88 9.57
N ASP A 14 -6.80 18.12 9.87
CA ASP A 14 -7.26 19.08 8.88
C ASP A 14 -6.21 19.27 7.76
N PRO A 15 -6.54 19.02 6.48
CA PRO A 15 -5.57 19.10 5.41
C PRO A 15 -4.98 20.51 5.23
N GLN A 16 -5.74 21.55 5.57
CA GLN A 16 -5.25 22.92 5.48
C GLN A 16 -4.15 23.16 6.53
N ALA A 17 -4.41 22.85 7.80
CA ALA A 17 -3.41 22.94 8.86
C ALA A 17 -2.16 22.10 8.58
N ALA A 18 -2.32 20.88 8.06
CA ALA A 18 -1.19 20.02 7.71
C ALA A 18 -0.36 20.61 6.56
N GLY A 19 -1.01 21.08 5.48
CA GLY A 19 -0.32 21.66 4.33
C GLY A 19 0.40 22.97 4.66
N ASP A 20 -0.22 23.84 5.45
CA ASP A 20 0.39 25.09 5.90
C ASP A 20 1.64 24.82 6.78
N GLU A 21 1.59 23.79 7.63
CA GLU A 21 2.73 23.40 8.45
C GLU A 21 3.88 22.81 7.62
N LEU A 22 3.58 21.94 6.64
CA LEU A 22 4.59 21.39 5.73
C LEU A 22 5.24 22.51 4.89
N GLU A 23 4.47 23.48 4.43
CA GLU A 23 4.99 24.63 3.70
C GLU A 23 5.87 25.52 4.61
N ARG A 24 5.47 25.70 5.88
CA ARG A 24 6.28 26.42 6.87
C ARG A 24 7.63 25.74 7.09
N ILE A 25 7.67 24.41 7.20
CA ILE A 25 8.91 23.63 7.29
C ILE A 25 9.74 23.84 6.02
N ARG A 26 9.11 23.73 4.84
CA ARG A 26 9.79 23.90 3.56
C ARG A 26 10.48 25.26 3.43
N VAL A 27 9.76 26.34 3.74
CA VAL A 27 10.30 27.71 3.68
C VAL A 27 11.45 27.91 4.66
N ARG A 28 11.33 27.37 5.88
CA ARG A 28 12.41 27.42 6.88
C ARG A 28 13.69 26.72 6.42
N HIS A 29 13.56 25.66 5.63
CA HIS A 29 14.69 24.89 5.10
C HIS A 29 15.04 25.27 3.65
N ASN A 30 15.02 26.57 3.33
CA ASN A 30 15.43 27.13 2.04
C ASN A 30 14.70 26.50 0.84
N GLY A 31 13.42 26.19 1.02
CA GLY A 31 12.56 25.66 -0.03
C GLY A 31 12.56 24.13 -0.17
N ARG A 32 13.30 23.40 0.68
CA ARG A 32 13.33 21.92 0.71
C ARG A 32 12.45 21.38 1.82
N LEU A 33 11.87 20.20 1.62
CA LEU A 33 11.10 19.47 2.63
C LEU A 33 11.63 18.04 2.73
N GLU A 34 12.14 17.67 3.90
CA GLU A 34 12.61 16.31 4.21
C GLU A 34 11.78 15.69 5.34
N PRO A 35 11.50 14.38 5.28
CA PRO A 35 10.72 13.69 6.32
C PRO A 35 11.28 13.88 7.73
N GLU A 36 12.61 13.89 7.90
CA GLU A 36 13.29 14.05 9.18
C GLU A 36 12.94 15.40 9.83
N TRP A 37 12.81 16.46 9.05
CA TRP A 37 12.39 17.77 9.55
C TRP A 37 10.91 17.79 9.93
N VAL A 38 10.06 17.06 9.22
CA VAL A 38 8.65 16.88 9.56
C VAL A 38 8.52 16.18 10.90
N VAL A 39 9.18 15.03 11.07
CA VAL A 39 9.21 14.29 12.34
C VAL A 39 9.75 15.16 13.46
N HIS A 40 10.89 15.83 13.24
CA HIS A 40 11.48 16.69 14.26
C HIS A 40 10.54 17.82 14.69
N THR A 41 9.87 18.46 13.75
CA THR A 41 8.97 19.59 14.02
C THR A 41 7.66 19.13 14.67
N ALA A 42 7.14 17.96 14.28
CA ALA A 42 5.92 17.36 14.81
C ALA A 42 6.06 16.87 16.26
N LYS A 43 7.29 16.73 16.81
CA LYS A 43 7.52 16.37 18.22
C LYS A 43 6.82 17.29 19.21
N ALA A 44 6.63 18.56 18.86
CA ALA A 44 5.93 19.50 19.74
C ALA A 44 4.43 19.14 19.81
N ALA A 45 3.91 18.93 21.03
CA ALA A 45 2.50 18.53 21.25
C ALA A 45 1.44 19.49 20.68
N LYS A 46 1.82 20.76 20.45
CA LYS A 46 0.93 21.76 19.82
C LYS A 46 1.03 21.78 18.30
N ASN A 47 1.91 20.98 17.71
CA ASN A 47 2.05 20.90 16.27
C ASN A 47 0.83 20.20 15.67
N PRO A 48 0.23 20.71 14.58
CA PRO A 48 -0.93 20.06 13.96
C PRO A 48 -0.64 18.65 13.44
N LEU A 49 0.63 18.31 13.19
CA LEU A 49 1.05 16.98 12.74
C LEU A 49 1.39 16.03 13.90
N HIS A 50 1.34 16.48 15.16
CA HIS A 50 1.81 15.71 16.31
C HIS A 50 1.13 14.35 16.42
N ASP A 51 -0.19 14.32 16.32
CA ASP A 51 -1.01 13.11 16.49
C ASP A 51 -0.94 12.15 15.29
N LEU A 52 -0.17 12.48 14.26
CA LEU A 52 0.07 11.60 13.11
C LEU A 52 1.25 10.64 13.32
N PHE A 53 1.99 10.79 14.43
CA PHE A 53 3.16 9.98 14.75
C PHE A 53 2.95 9.16 16.03
N GLU A 54 3.58 7.98 16.06
CA GLU A 54 3.76 7.21 17.29
C GLU A 54 5.00 7.74 18.01
N TRP A 55 4.83 8.20 19.26
CA TRP A 55 5.90 8.82 20.07
C TRP A 55 6.45 7.89 21.14
N ASP A 56 5.80 6.75 21.41
CA ASP A 56 6.41 5.69 22.22
C ASP A 56 7.41 4.89 21.36
N ASP A 57 8.71 5.09 21.62
CA ASP A 57 9.79 4.44 20.88
C ASP A 57 9.68 2.91 20.89
N ASN A 58 9.13 2.28 21.94
CA ASN A 58 8.95 0.84 21.98
C ASN A 58 7.86 0.39 21.01
N VAL A 59 6.73 1.12 20.99
CA VAL A 59 5.63 0.86 20.07
C VAL A 59 6.07 1.13 18.62
N ALA A 60 6.75 2.25 18.37
CA ALA A 60 7.29 2.61 17.06
C ALA A 60 8.30 1.56 16.55
N ALA A 61 9.26 1.16 17.38
CA ALA A 61 10.26 0.15 17.02
C ALA A 61 9.61 -1.22 16.75
N GLN A 62 8.62 -1.60 17.55
CA GLN A 62 7.88 -2.85 17.33
C GLN A 62 7.11 -2.80 16.00
N ASN A 63 6.40 -1.71 15.72
CA ASN A 63 5.70 -1.52 14.46
C ASN A 63 6.65 -1.57 13.26
N TYR A 64 7.84 -0.98 13.38
CA TYR A 64 8.88 -1.05 12.34
C TYR A 64 9.36 -2.48 12.09
N ARG A 65 9.64 -3.27 13.14
CA ARG A 65 10.02 -4.68 13.00
C ARG A 65 8.92 -5.51 12.33
N VAL A 66 7.66 -5.25 12.67
CA VAL A 66 6.52 -5.90 12.00
C VAL A 66 6.47 -5.52 10.53
N ASP A 67 6.75 -4.27 10.16
CA ASP A 67 6.82 -3.88 8.74
C ASP A 67 7.99 -4.54 8.00
N GLN A 68 9.16 -4.65 8.64
CA GLN A 68 10.29 -5.42 8.13
C GLN A 68 9.89 -6.89 7.88
N ALA A 69 9.18 -7.52 8.81
CA ALA A 69 8.66 -8.88 8.66
C ALA A 69 7.66 -8.98 7.49
N ARG A 70 6.76 -8.00 7.32
CA ARG A 70 5.88 -7.92 6.14
C ARG A 70 6.69 -7.79 4.85
N GLY A 71 7.82 -7.07 4.86
CA GLY A 71 8.74 -6.96 3.74
C GLY A 71 9.35 -8.31 3.36
N ILE A 72 9.80 -9.10 4.34
CA ILE A 72 10.35 -10.45 4.14
C ILE A 72 9.30 -11.38 3.52
N ILE A 73 8.12 -11.48 4.14
CA ILE A 73 7.03 -12.35 3.67
C ILE A 73 6.63 -12.02 2.22
N ARG A 74 6.62 -10.74 1.87
CA ARG A 74 6.23 -10.25 0.55
C ARG A 74 7.29 -10.47 -0.55
N SER A 75 8.54 -10.75 -0.17
CA SER A 75 9.70 -10.81 -1.07
C SER A 75 10.21 -12.23 -1.33
N ILE A 76 9.79 -13.22 -0.54
CA ILE A 76 10.19 -14.61 -0.74
C ILE A 76 9.35 -15.27 -1.83
N GLU A 77 10.02 -15.94 -2.77
CA GLU A 77 9.42 -16.66 -3.90
C GLU A 77 9.62 -18.17 -3.77
N VAL A 78 8.73 -18.93 -4.39
CA VAL A 78 8.85 -20.37 -4.56
C VAL A 78 9.02 -20.70 -6.04
N VAL A 79 9.98 -21.56 -6.34
CA VAL A 79 10.20 -22.16 -7.65
C VAL A 79 9.77 -23.61 -7.55
N VAL A 80 8.84 -24.04 -8.41
CA VAL A 80 8.36 -25.43 -8.44
C VAL A 80 9.12 -26.17 -9.51
N GLU A 81 9.97 -27.12 -9.11
CA GLU A 81 10.93 -27.83 -9.98
C GLU A 81 10.29 -28.76 -11.05
N ALA A 82 8.97 -28.95 -11.02
CA ALA A 82 8.31 -30.04 -11.77
C ALA A 82 7.80 -29.69 -13.20
N ALA A 83 8.11 -28.52 -13.77
CA ALA A 83 7.81 -28.23 -15.17
C ALA A 83 8.74 -27.14 -15.72
N GLU A 84 9.31 -27.36 -16.90
CA GLU A 84 10.37 -26.56 -17.55
C GLU A 84 10.06 -25.06 -17.76
N GLU A 85 8.86 -24.57 -17.43
CA GLU A 85 8.42 -23.20 -17.76
C GLU A 85 7.63 -22.46 -16.67
N ARG A 86 7.77 -22.81 -15.37
CA ARG A 86 7.11 -22.03 -14.31
C ARG A 86 7.95 -20.83 -13.87
N LYS A 87 7.39 -19.62 -14.05
CA LYS A 87 7.91 -18.38 -13.46
C LYS A 87 7.87 -18.47 -11.93
N PRO A 88 8.87 -17.91 -11.21
CA PRO A 88 8.80 -17.75 -9.76
C PRO A 88 7.50 -17.06 -9.36
N MET A 89 6.90 -17.51 -8.27
CA MET A 89 5.72 -16.89 -7.68
C MET A 89 5.94 -16.67 -6.18
N ARG A 90 5.26 -15.68 -5.61
CA ARG A 90 5.36 -15.38 -4.18
C ARG A 90 5.02 -16.61 -3.36
N ALA A 91 5.86 -16.96 -2.39
CA ALA A 91 5.64 -18.14 -1.57
C ALA A 91 4.42 -17.97 -0.64
N PHE A 92 4.10 -16.72 -0.27
CA PHE A 92 2.98 -16.37 0.61
C PHE A 92 2.07 -15.30 -0.01
N VAL A 93 0.77 -15.44 0.23
CA VAL A 93 -0.28 -14.53 -0.22
C VAL A 93 -1.14 -14.07 0.94
N SER A 94 -1.65 -12.84 0.88
CA SER A 94 -2.57 -12.30 1.89
C SER A 94 -3.99 -12.75 1.60
N VAL A 95 -4.64 -13.33 2.62
CA VAL A 95 -6.04 -13.78 2.56
C VAL A 95 -6.77 -13.33 3.83
N VAL A 96 -8.10 -13.34 3.78
CA VAL A 96 -8.98 -13.16 4.94
C VAL A 96 -9.40 -14.53 5.44
N GLN A 97 -9.13 -14.81 6.71
CA GLN A 97 -9.53 -16.03 7.42
C GLN A 97 -10.17 -15.61 8.75
N GLU A 98 -11.31 -16.19 9.10
CA GLU A 98 -12.02 -15.90 10.37
C GLU A 98 -12.24 -14.40 10.66
N ARG A 99 -12.39 -13.59 9.59
CA ARG A 99 -12.54 -12.11 9.58
C ARG A 99 -11.24 -11.31 9.72
N ASP A 100 -10.11 -11.96 9.94
CA ASP A 100 -8.80 -11.30 10.03
C ASP A 100 -7.95 -11.52 8.78
N ARG A 101 -7.11 -10.53 8.45
CA ARG A 101 -6.15 -10.65 7.36
C ARG A 101 -4.88 -11.34 7.85
N SER A 102 -4.47 -12.39 7.16
CA SER A 102 -3.25 -13.13 7.42
C SER A 102 -2.54 -13.51 6.13
N TYR A 103 -1.34 -14.09 6.26
CA TYR A 103 -0.60 -14.68 5.15
C TYR A 103 -0.74 -16.19 5.20
N THR A 104 -0.87 -16.83 4.04
CA THR A 104 -0.81 -18.28 3.89
C THR A 104 0.04 -18.67 2.68
N SER A 105 0.47 -19.92 2.60
CA SER A 105 1.29 -20.36 1.47
C SER A 105 0.49 -20.32 0.16
N VAL A 106 1.15 -19.96 -0.93
CA VAL A 106 0.51 -19.91 -2.25
C VAL A 106 -0.02 -21.28 -2.67
N VAL A 107 0.69 -22.37 -2.32
CA VAL A 107 0.24 -23.74 -2.60
C VAL A 107 -1.08 -24.03 -1.90
N HIS A 108 -1.20 -23.69 -0.61
CA HIS A 108 -2.44 -23.90 0.13
C HIS A 108 -3.57 -23.02 -0.40
N ALA A 109 -3.34 -21.71 -0.56
CA ALA A 109 -4.33 -20.78 -1.09
C ALA A 109 -4.82 -21.19 -2.47
N MET A 110 -3.93 -21.68 -3.34
CA MET A 110 -4.31 -22.15 -4.66
C MET A 110 -4.96 -23.52 -4.63
N SER A 111 -4.82 -24.33 -3.57
CA SER A 111 -5.52 -25.63 -3.46
C SER A 111 -6.95 -25.50 -2.93
N ASP A 112 -7.22 -24.49 -2.12
CA ASP A 112 -8.54 -24.23 -1.54
C ASP A 112 -9.41 -23.33 -2.46
N PRO A 113 -10.65 -23.72 -2.81
CA PRO A 113 -11.48 -22.93 -3.72
C PRO A 113 -11.82 -21.51 -3.24
N ASP A 114 -12.02 -21.32 -1.94
CA ASP A 114 -12.43 -20.03 -1.38
C ASP A 114 -11.22 -19.09 -1.24
N LEU A 115 -10.09 -19.60 -0.76
CA LEU A 115 -8.85 -18.83 -0.72
C LEU A 115 -8.37 -18.48 -2.14
N ARG A 116 -8.50 -19.40 -3.10
CA ARG A 116 -8.16 -19.14 -4.51
C ARG A 116 -8.97 -17.98 -5.08
N LYS A 117 -10.29 -17.95 -4.82
CA LYS A 117 -11.15 -16.82 -5.23
C LYS A 117 -10.67 -15.50 -4.61
N GLN A 118 -10.25 -15.50 -3.35
CA GLN A 118 -9.71 -14.29 -2.71
C GLN A 118 -8.44 -13.80 -3.40
N VAL A 119 -7.51 -14.70 -3.74
CA VAL A 119 -6.26 -14.36 -4.45
C VAL A 119 -6.57 -13.76 -5.83
N LEU A 120 -7.46 -14.39 -6.60
CA LEU A 120 -7.86 -13.90 -7.93
C LEU A 120 -8.55 -12.53 -7.84
N ARG A 121 -9.49 -12.37 -6.90
CA ARG A 121 -10.19 -11.10 -6.67
C ARG A 121 -9.23 -9.98 -6.26
N ALA A 122 -8.23 -10.29 -5.44
CA ALA A 122 -7.20 -9.32 -5.08
C ALA A 122 -6.42 -8.86 -6.33
N ALA A 123 -5.99 -9.78 -7.19
CA ALA A 123 -5.30 -9.47 -8.44
C ALA A 123 -6.17 -8.60 -9.38
N LEU A 124 -7.46 -8.93 -9.53
CA LEU A 124 -8.41 -8.13 -10.32
C LEU A 124 -8.62 -6.72 -9.74
N THR A 125 -8.68 -6.59 -8.42
CA THR A 125 -8.80 -5.29 -7.74
C THR A 125 -7.55 -4.43 -7.97
N GLU A 126 -6.36 -5.03 -7.93
CA GLU A 126 -5.10 -4.34 -8.24
C GLU A 126 -5.05 -3.90 -9.71
N LEU A 127 -5.53 -4.74 -10.63
CA LEU A 127 -5.65 -4.43 -12.05
C LEU A 127 -6.59 -3.24 -12.30
N GLU A 128 -7.73 -3.18 -11.62
CA GLU A 128 -8.64 -2.03 -11.67
C GLU A 128 -7.99 -0.77 -11.12
N ALA A 129 -7.26 -0.87 -10.00
CA ALA A 129 -6.56 0.28 -9.42
C ALA A 129 -5.48 0.81 -10.36
N TRP A 130 -4.78 -0.08 -11.08
CA TRP A 130 -3.83 0.27 -12.12
C TRP A 130 -4.53 0.97 -13.30
N ARG A 131 -5.61 0.39 -13.81
CA ARG A 131 -6.44 0.99 -14.89
C ARG A 131 -6.90 2.40 -14.51
N LYS A 132 -7.45 2.58 -13.31
CA LYS A 132 -7.91 3.89 -12.80
C LYS A 132 -6.77 4.90 -12.68
N ARG A 133 -5.58 4.47 -12.26
CA ARG A 133 -4.40 5.35 -12.10
C ARG A 133 -3.93 5.94 -13.43
N TYR A 134 -4.11 5.21 -14.53
CA TYR A 134 -3.63 5.59 -15.86
C TYR A 134 -4.75 5.90 -16.85
N ALA A 135 -5.99 6.06 -16.38
CA ALA A 135 -7.18 6.16 -17.24
C ALA A 135 -7.12 7.29 -18.29
N GLU A 136 -6.33 8.33 -18.05
CA GLU A 136 -6.15 9.48 -18.95
C GLU A 136 -5.20 9.21 -20.13
N LEU A 137 -4.44 8.11 -20.10
CA LEU A 137 -3.47 7.77 -21.16
C LEU A 137 -4.16 7.03 -22.30
N VAL A 138 -4.49 7.77 -23.37
CA VAL A 138 -5.21 7.27 -24.55
C VAL A 138 -4.47 6.15 -25.28
N GLU A 139 -3.14 6.13 -25.20
CA GLU A 139 -2.29 5.11 -25.79
C GLU A 139 -2.53 3.72 -25.17
N LEU A 140 -3.09 3.66 -23.97
CA LEU A 140 -3.39 2.41 -23.25
C LEU A 140 -4.81 1.88 -23.50
N ALA A 141 -5.58 2.48 -24.41
CA ALA A 141 -6.98 2.11 -24.65
C ALA A 141 -7.20 0.61 -24.92
N GLN A 142 -6.33 -0.02 -25.71
CA GLN A 142 -6.42 -1.47 -25.99
C GLN A 142 -6.17 -2.33 -24.74
N VAL A 143 -5.26 -1.90 -23.87
CA VAL A 143 -4.99 -2.58 -22.59
C VAL A 143 -6.21 -2.47 -21.68
N PHE A 144 -6.85 -1.30 -21.62
CA PHE A 144 -8.06 -1.12 -20.82
C PHE A 144 -9.22 -1.98 -21.30
N ALA A 145 -9.41 -2.11 -22.62
CA ALA A 145 -10.41 -3.01 -23.19
C ALA A 145 -10.17 -4.48 -22.78
N ALA A 146 -8.93 -4.96 -22.85
CA ALA A 146 -8.58 -6.30 -22.42
C ALA A 146 -8.80 -6.52 -20.91
N ILE A 147 -8.52 -5.52 -20.08
CA ILE A 147 -8.82 -5.55 -18.65
C ILE A 147 -10.33 -5.64 -18.40
N ASP A 148 -11.13 -4.85 -19.13
CA ASP A 148 -12.58 -4.82 -18.97
C ASP A 148 -13.23 -6.12 -19.46
N GLU A 149 -12.72 -6.76 -20.50
CA GLU A 149 -13.15 -8.09 -20.97
C GLU A 149 -12.83 -9.19 -19.95
N ALA A 150 -11.60 -9.22 -19.42
CA ALA A 150 -11.19 -10.21 -18.42
C ALA A 150 -12.05 -10.18 -17.14
N ARG A 151 -12.71 -9.04 -16.85
CA ARG A 151 -13.64 -8.88 -15.73
C ARG A 151 -15.05 -9.39 -16.04
N GLY A 152 -15.47 -9.41 -17.31
CA GLY A 152 -16.82 -9.81 -17.73
C GLY A 152 -16.99 -11.33 -17.94
N ALA A 153 -15.93 -12.11 -17.80
CA ALA A 153 -15.91 -13.56 -18.00
C ALA A 153 -16.07 -14.39 -16.71
N GLU A 154 -16.24 -13.74 -15.55
CA GLU A 154 -16.63 -14.36 -14.26
C GLU A 154 -18.15 -14.31 -14.04
#